data_AF-A0A2S2NXC1-F1
#
_entry.id   AF-A0A2S2NXC1-F1
#
_cell.length_a   1.000
_cell.length_b   1.000
_cell.length_c   1.000
_cell.angle_alpha   90.00
_cell.angle_beta   90.00
_cell.angle_gamma   90.00
#
_symmetry.space_group_name_H-M   'P 1'
#
loop_
_entity.id
_entity.type
_entity.pdbx_description
1 polymer ?
#
loop_
_entity_poly.entity_id
_entity_poly.type
_entity_poly.pdbx_seq_one_letter_code
_entity_poly.pdbx_strand_id
1 'polypeptide(L)'
;MTLVQPTVEMQQHIRTELNEDVSTREKDLEHIKEWLRLQPHLPQFQDDARIMTFLRGCKFSLEKTKRKLDMYFTMRAAVPEFFSKRDPTLPEIKEVMRVANVPPLPGLTPNGRRVIMMSGVDLEQMAATVAEGMKVVLMIGDIRLKEENVGVAGDVYILDASVATPQNFANHFAKFTPSLIKKISHLCTGSISS
;
A
#
# COMPACT_ATOMS: atom_id res chain seq x y z
N MET A 1 4.21 13.25 12.59
CA MET A 1 5.53 12.62 12.77
C MET A 1 6.09 12.39 11.38
N THR A 2 7.16 13.08 11.00
CA THR A 2 7.76 12.99 9.65
C THR A 2 8.53 11.68 9.53
N LEU A 3 8.28 10.91 8.47
CA LEU A 3 8.97 9.66 8.20
C LEU A 3 10.46 9.93 7.92
N VAL A 4 11.37 9.20 8.59
CA VAL A 4 12.81 9.32 8.30
C VAL A 4 13.08 8.84 6.89
N GLN A 5 13.76 9.68 6.10
CA GLN A 5 14.13 9.37 4.71
C GLN A 5 15.45 8.58 4.67
N PRO A 6 15.68 7.74 3.65
CA PRO A 6 16.93 6.98 3.52
C PRO A 6 18.15 7.90 3.39
N THR A 7 19.26 7.52 4.04
CA THR A 7 20.55 8.21 3.89
C THR A 7 21.09 8.09 2.46
N VAL A 8 22.12 8.86 2.11
CA VAL A 8 22.71 8.81 0.75
C VAL A 8 23.21 7.41 0.41
N GLU A 9 23.82 6.73 1.37
CA GLU A 9 24.32 5.35 1.21
C GLU A 9 23.16 4.38 0.98
N MET A 10 22.07 4.51 1.76
CA MET A 10 20.87 3.69 1.56
C MET A 10 20.24 3.95 0.19
N GLN A 11 20.19 5.21 -0.25
CA GLN A 11 19.65 5.57 -1.57
C GLN A 11 20.43 4.90 -2.70
N GLN A 12 21.77 4.87 -2.62
CA GLN A 12 22.59 4.18 -3.61
C GLN A 12 22.25 2.68 -3.66
N HIS A 13 22.15 2.04 -2.50
CA HIS A 13 21.78 0.63 -2.41
C HIS A 13 20.37 0.36 -2.98
N ILE A 14 19.39 1.17 -2.58
CA ILE A 14 18.00 1.07 -3.05
C ILE A 14 17.94 1.21 -4.57
N ARG A 15 18.65 2.17 -5.17
CA ARG A 15 18.66 2.37 -6.62
C ARG A 15 19.21 1.15 -7.34
N THR A 16 20.29 0.55 -6.84
CA THR A 16 20.83 -0.69 -7.40
C THR A 16 19.85 -1.86 -7.28
N GLU A 17 19.19 -2.05 -6.13
CA GLU A 17 18.18 -3.10 -5.93
C GLU A 17 16.97 -2.95 -6.88
N LEU A 18 16.56 -1.71 -7.13
CA LEU A 18 15.41 -1.36 -7.96
C LEU A 18 15.76 -1.20 -9.44
N ASN A 19 17.02 -1.38 -9.84
CA ASN A 19 17.49 -1.11 -11.21
C ASN A 19 17.12 0.32 -11.69
N GLU A 20 17.25 1.29 -10.78
CA GLU A 20 16.93 2.69 -11.02
C GLU A 20 18.15 3.44 -11.57
N ASP A 21 18.05 3.91 -12.82
CA ASP A 21 19.01 4.82 -13.43
C ASP A 21 18.48 6.25 -13.39
N VAL A 22 19.20 7.13 -12.68
CA VAL A 22 18.84 8.54 -12.52
C VAL A 22 18.80 9.29 -13.86
N SER A 23 19.55 8.83 -14.87
CA SER A 23 19.57 9.43 -16.19
C SER A 23 18.35 9.05 -17.06
N THR A 24 17.70 7.91 -16.79
CA THR A 24 16.57 7.42 -17.60
C THR A 24 15.22 7.55 -16.90
N ARG A 25 15.18 7.67 -15.57
CA ARG A 25 13.93 7.64 -14.79
C ARG A 25 12.88 8.66 -15.25
N GLU A 26 13.30 9.86 -15.66
CA GLU A 26 12.37 10.91 -16.13
C GLU A 26 11.80 10.54 -17.50
N LYS A 27 12.60 9.91 -18.36
CA LYS A 27 12.14 9.40 -19.65
C LYS A 27 11.15 8.25 -19.48
N ASP A 28 11.41 7.34 -18.54
CA ASP A 28 10.51 6.24 -18.22
C ASP A 28 9.18 6.75 -17.64
N LEU A 29 9.25 7.79 -16.79
CA LEU A 29 8.08 8.49 -16.28
C LEU A 29 7.23 9.09 -17.41
N GLU A 30 7.83 9.84 -18.33
CA GLU A 30 7.13 10.42 -19.48
C GLU A 30 6.55 9.34 -20.40
N HIS A 31 7.23 8.20 -20.59
CA HIS A 31 6.71 7.08 -21.36
C HIS A 31 5.42 6.50 -20.76
N ILE A 32 5.37 6.36 -19.43
CA ILE A 32 4.16 5.89 -18.74
C ILE A 32 3.05 6.93 -18.79
N LYS A 33 3.37 8.23 -18.65
CA LYS A 33 2.39 9.33 -18.77
C LYS A 33 1.75 9.34 -20.14
N GLU A 34 2.54 9.23 -21.21
CA GLU A 34 2.02 9.18 -22.57
C GLU A 34 1.16 7.94 -22.79
N TRP A 35 1.61 6.77 -22.32
CA TRP A 35 0.80 5.55 -22.40
C TRP A 35 -0.55 5.70 -21.68
N LEU A 36 -0.58 6.27 -20.48
CA LEU A 36 -1.81 6.54 -19.73
C LEU A 36 -2.78 7.44 -20.50
N ARG A 37 -2.28 8.47 -21.20
CA ARG A 37 -3.12 9.36 -22.03
C ARG A 37 -3.78 8.64 -23.20
N LEU A 38 -3.13 7.58 -23.71
CA LEU A 38 -3.65 6.77 -24.81
C LEU A 38 -4.66 5.70 -24.37
N GLN A 39 -4.87 5.50 -23.07
CA GLN A 39 -5.81 4.51 -22.54
C GLN A 39 -7.17 5.16 -22.17
N PRO A 40 -8.20 5.11 -23.04
CA PRO A 40 -9.47 5.78 -22.77
C PRO A 40 -10.30 5.14 -21.65
N HIS A 41 -10.02 3.88 -21.30
CA HIS A 41 -10.70 3.18 -20.20
C HIS A 41 -10.12 3.51 -18.82
N LEU A 42 -8.93 4.13 -18.76
CA LEU A 42 -8.28 4.54 -17.52
C LEU A 42 -8.63 6.00 -17.19
N PRO A 43 -8.72 6.35 -15.89
CA PRO A 43 -8.96 7.73 -15.50
C PRO A 43 -7.74 8.60 -15.85
N GLN A 44 -7.98 9.88 -16.12
CA GLN A 44 -6.90 10.85 -16.23
C GLN A 44 -6.15 10.93 -14.90
N PHE A 45 -4.86 10.60 -14.95
CA PHE A 45 -4.02 10.47 -13.76
C PHE A 45 -2.72 11.25 -13.97
N GLN A 46 -2.57 12.34 -13.22
CA GLN A 46 -1.46 13.30 -13.34
C GLN A 46 -0.78 13.46 -11.97
N ASP A 47 -0.16 12.38 -11.50
CA ASP A 47 0.59 12.35 -10.24
C ASP A 47 1.95 11.69 -10.48
N ASP A 48 2.92 12.52 -10.89
CA ASP A 48 4.26 12.07 -11.29
C ASP A 48 4.97 11.32 -10.15
N ALA A 49 4.79 11.75 -8.90
CA ALA A 49 5.37 11.08 -7.73
C ALA A 49 4.77 9.68 -7.53
N ARG A 50 3.46 9.54 -7.73
CA ARG A 50 2.80 8.23 -7.64
C ARG A 50 3.16 7.33 -8.82
N ILE A 51 3.27 7.85 -10.04
CA ILE A 51 3.76 7.08 -11.20
C ILE A 51 5.19 6.60 -10.97
N MET A 52 6.07 7.47 -10.45
CA MET A 52 7.45 7.11 -10.08
C MET A 52 7.48 5.99 -9.03
N THR A 53 6.56 6.03 -8.06
CA THR A 53 6.40 4.95 -7.06
C THR A 53 6.04 3.62 -7.73
N PHE A 54 5.15 3.62 -8.73
CA PHE A 54 4.83 2.42 -9.49
C PHE A 54 6.03 1.89 -10.30
N LEU A 55 6.79 2.77 -10.96
CA LEU A 55 8.02 2.41 -11.68
C LEU A 55 9.03 1.75 -10.74
N ARG A 56 9.29 2.36 -9.58
CA ARG A 56 10.19 1.82 -8.56
C ARG A 56 9.72 0.47 -8.03
N GLY A 57 8.43 0.34 -7.74
CA GLY A 57 7.82 -0.93 -7.34
C GLY A 57 7.82 -2.02 -8.42
N CYS A 58 8.12 -1.66 -9.67
CA CYS A 58 8.26 -2.57 -10.81
C CYS A 58 9.71 -2.68 -11.32
N LYS A 59 10.67 -2.17 -10.55
CA LYS A 59 12.10 -2.13 -10.91
C LYS A 59 12.37 -1.49 -12.28
N PHE A 60 11.66 -0.40 -12.57
CA PHE A 60 11.70 0.33 -13.85
C PHE A 60 11.31 -0.50 -15.09
N SER A 61 10.64 -1.65 -14.91
CA SER A 61 10.04 -2.37 -16.03
C SER A 61 8.76 -1.68 -16.49
N LEU A 62 8.81 -1.04 -17.67
CA LEU A 62 7.67 -0.34 -18.25
C LEU A 62 6.45 -1.26 -18.44
N GLU A 63 6.65 -2.48 -18.95
CA GLU A 63 5.56 -3.44 -19.18
C GLU A 63 4.90 -3.89 -17.87
N LYS A 64 5.70 -4.16 -16.82
CA LYS A 64 5.15 -4.46 -15.49
C LYS A 64 4.39 -3.27 -14.93
N THR A 65 4.93 -2.06 -15.10
CA THR A 65 4.33 -0.82 -14.61
C THR A 65 2.97 -0.56 -15.25
N LYS A 66 2.85 -0.71 -16.58
CA LYS A 66 1.58 -0.58 -17.32
C LYS A 66 0.52 -1.56 -16.79
N ARG A 67 0.87 -2.85 -16.70
CA ARG A 67 -0.03 -3.89 -16.16
C ARG A 67 -0.46 -3.58 -14.72
N LYS A 68 0.46 -3.08 -13.91
CA LYS A 68 0.23 -2.73 -12.51
C LYS A 68 -0.71 -1.54 -12.37
N LEU A 69 -0.53 -0.50 -13.18
CA LEU A 69 -1.41 0.67 -13.22
C LEU A 69 -2.82 0.31 -13.69
N ASP A 70 -2.94 -0.50 -14.76
CA ASP A 70 -4.22 -0.97 -15.27
C ASP A 70 -4.98 -1.78 -14.20
N MET A 71 -4.29 -2.73 -13.55
CA MET A 71 -4.84 -3.50 -12.43
C MET A 71 -5.22 -2.60 -11.25
N TYR A 72 -4.39 -1.61 -10.91
CA TYR A 72 -4.65 -0.67 -9.82
C TYR A 72 -5.98 0.06 -10.04
N PHE A 73 -6.21 0.63 -11.22
CA PHE A 73 -7.46 1.33 -11.51
C PHE A 73 -8.66 0.39 -11.60
N THR A 74 -8.48 -0.78 -12.22
CA THR A 74 -9.52 -1.82 -12.32
C THR A 74 -9.98 -2.29 -10.93
N MET A 75 -9.05 -2.58 -10.02
CA MET A 75 -9.38 -3.03 -8.67
C MET A 75 -10.09 -1.96 -7.84
N ARG A 76 -9.74 -0.68 -8.04
CA ARG A 76 -10.43 0.44 -7.37
C ARG A 76 -11.88 0.56 -7.81
N ALA A 77 -12.18 0.28 -9.07
CA ALA A 77 -13.54 0.24 -9.59
C ALA A 77 -14.30 -1.02 -9.16
N ALA A 78 -13.63 -2.18 -9.15
CA ALA A 78 -14.24 -3.48 -8.88
C ALA A 78 -14.51 -3.75 -7.39
N VAL A 79 -13.79 -3.07 -6.48
CA VAL A 79 -13.88 -3.30 -5.02
C VAL A 79 -14.22 -1.99 -4.28
N PRO A 80 -15.39 -1.39 -4.56
CA PRO A 80 -15.76 -0.10 -3.98
C PRO A 80 -15.85 -0.14 -2.45
N GLU A 81 -16.05 -1.31 -1.82
CA GLU A 81 -16.07 -1.44 -0.36
C GLU A 81 -14.75 -0.97 0.30
N PHE A 82 -13.62 -1.09 -0.41
CA PHE A 82 -12.30 -0.67 0.10
C PHE A 82 -11.92 0.74 -0.34
N PHE A 83 -12.44 1.21 -1.48
CA PHE A 83 -11.99 2.45 -2.12
C PHE A 83 -12.98 3.61 -2.06
N SER A 84 -14.25 3.34 -1.73
CA SER A 84 -15.31 4.35 -1.61
C SER A 84 -15.54 4.78 -0.16
N LYS A 85 -16.07 5.99 0.05
CA LYS A 85 -16.41 6.55 1.37
C LYS A 85 -15.24 6.45 2.36
N ARG A 86 -14.11 7.06 2.01
CA ARG A 86 -12.87 7.12 2.78
C ARG A 86 -12.81 8.42 3.56
N ASP A 87 -13.54 8.48 4.65
CA ASP A 87 -13.59 9.65 5.53
C ASP A 87 -13.17 9.22 6.96
N PRO A 88 -12.05 9.73 7.49
CA PRO A 88 -11.57 9.40 8.82
C PRO A 88 -12.48 9.90 9.96
N THR A 89 -13.46 10.76 9.65
CA THR A 89 -14.40 11.30 10.63
C THR A 89 -15.60 10.39 10.89
N LEU A 90 -15.83 9.40 10.00
CA LEU A 90 -16.93 8.45 10.09
C LEU A 90 -16.80 7.55 11.34
N PRO A 91 -17.91 7.26 12.05
CA PRO A 91 -17.90 6.45 13.27
C PRO A 91 -17.24 5.09 13.10
N GLU A 92 -17.52 4.37 12.01
CA GLU A 92 -16.97 3.05 11.73
C GLU A 92 -15.45 3.09 11.51
N ILE A 93 -14.93 4.17 10.92
CA ILE A 93 -13.50 4.34 10.68
C ILE A 93 -12.77 4.73 11.96
N LYS A 94 -13.38 5.62 12.77
CA LYS A 94 -12.86 5.95 14.11
C LYS A 94 -12.78 4.73 15.00
N GLU A 95 -13.78 3.86 14.92
CA GLU A 95 -13.80 2.62 15.71
C GLU A 95 -12.67 1.69 15.29
N VAL A 96 -12.45 1.48 13.98
CA VAL A 96 -11.28 0.71 13.49
C VAL A 96 -9.98 1.30 14.02
N MET A 97 -9.80 2.62 13.93
CA MET A 97 -8.58 3.29 14.42
C MET A 97 -8.42 3.23 15.95
N ARG A 98 -9.50 2.97 16.70
CA ARG A 98 -9.48 2.76 18.16
C ARG A 98 -9.05 1.33 18.52
N VAL A 99 -9.52 0.34 17.76
CA VAL A 99 -9.33 -1.08 18.10
C VAL A 99 -8.15 -1.75 17.38
N ALA A 100 -7.60 -1.11 16.34
CA ALA A 100 -6.48 -1.61 15.57
C ALA A 100 -5.43 -0.51 15.33
N ASN A 101 -4.17 -0.86 15.57
CA ASN A 101 -3.02 0.00 15.31
C ASN A 101 -2.30 -0.47 14.04
N VAL A 102 -2.14 0.44 13.08
CA VAL A 102 -1.38 0.20 11.84
C VAL A 102 -0.33 1.31 11.58
N PRO A 103 0.53 1.68 12.54
CA PRO A 103 1.47 2.78 12.33
C PRO A 103 2.61 2.37 11.39
N PRO A 104 2.96 3.22 10.39
CA PRO A 104 4.27 3.13 9.76
C PRO A 104 5.32 3.61 10.77
N LEU A 105 6.35 2.79 11.01
CA LEU A 105 7.44 3.17 11.91
C LEU A 105 8.31 4.26 11.26
N PRO A 106 8.81 5.23 12.06
CA PRO A 106 9.56 6.37 11.52
C PRO A 106 10.92 5.95 10.95
N GLY A 107 11.55 4.91 11.50
CA GLY A 107 12.83 4.39 11.03
C GLY A 107 12.73 3.49 9.81
N LEU A 108 13.90 3.17 9.26
CA LEU A 108 14.08 2.21 8.16
C LEU A 108 14.91 1.02 8.64
N THR A 109 14.68 -0.14 8.06
CA THR A 109 15.58 -1.29 8.24
C THR A 109 16.94 -1.01 7.59
N PRO A 110 18.01 -1.76 7.93
CA PRO A 110 19.32 -1.61 7.28
C PRO A 110 19.27 -1.71 5.74
N ASN A 111 18.32 -2.49 5.21
CA ASN A 111 18.09 -2.65 3.77
C ASN A 111 17.16 -1.56 3.18
N GLY A 112 16.94 -0.46 3.90
CA GLY A 112 16.16 0.68 3.40
C GLY A 112 14.67 0.39 3.22
N ARG A 113 14.08 -0.51 4.02
CA ARG A 113 12.64 -0.83 3.97
C ARG A 113 11.88 -0.17 5.12
N ARG A 114 10.63 0.22 4.84
CA ARG A 114 9.71 0.77 5.84
C ARG A 114 9.03 -0.36 6.58
N VAL A 115 8.95 -0.27 7.89
CA VAL A 115 8.23 -1.25 8.72
C VAL A 115 6.85 -0.70 9.04
N ILE A 116 5.81 -1.52 8.82
CA ILE A 116 4.44 -1.25 9.23
C ILE A 116 4.06 -2.30 10.26
N MET A 117 3.74 -1.85 11.47
CA MET A 117 3.27 -2.74 12.52
C MET A 117 1.75 -2.82 12.44
N MET A 118 1.21 -4.03 12.49
CA MET A 118 -0.23 -4.30 12.51
C MET A 118 -0.53 -5.04 13.81
N SER A 119 -1.21 -4.40 14.76
CA SER A 119 -1.58 -5.01 16.03
C SER A 119 -3.04 -4.73 16.38
N GLY A 120 -3.73 -5.75 16.87
CA GLY A 120 -5.04 -5.57 17.51
C GLY A 120 -4.87 -5.05 18.92
N VAL A 121 -5.69 -4.07 19.33
CA VAL A 121 -5.69 -3.54 20.71
C VAL A 121 -6.85 -4.14 21.49
N ASP A 122 -8.06 -4.12 20.91
CA ASP A 122 -9.28 -4.63 21.54
C ASP A 122 -10.23 -5.16 20.46
N LEU A 123 -9.83 -6.28 19.85
CA LEU A 123 -10.56 -6.85 18.71
C LEU A 123 -11.87 -7.52 19.14
N GLU A 124 -12.08 -7.79 20.43
CA GLU A 124 -13.34 -8.33 20.98
C GLU A 124 -14.50 -7.34 20.79
N GLN A 125 -14.21 -6.04 20.82
CA GLN A 125 -15.18 -4.96 20.60
C GLN A 125 -15.32 -4.53 19.14
N MET A 126 -14.59 -5.17 18.21
CA MET A 126 -14.60 -4.75 16.80
C MET A 126 -15.93 -5.10 16.11
N ALA A 127 -16.90 -4.21 16.23
CA ALA A 127 -18.13 -4.18 15.44
C ALA A 127 -17.84 -3.88 13.96
N ALA A 128 -16.72 -3.20 13.70
CA ALA A 128 -16.30 -2.84 12.36
C ALA A 128 -16.03 -4.07 11.48
N THR A 129 -16.37 -3.96 10.20
CA THR A 129 -16.17 -5.02 9.22
C THR A 129 -14.70 -5.12 8.82
N VAL A 130 -14.27 -6.29 8.32
CA VAL A 130 -12.91 -6.45 7.76
C VAL A 130 -12.70 -5.49 6.59
N ALA A 131 -13.76 -5.12 5.86
CA ALA A 131 -13.68 -4.14 4.78
C ALA A 131 -13.36 -2.73 5.29
N GLU A 132 -13.92 -2.31 6.43
CA GLU A 132 -13.55 -1.04 7.09
C GLU A 132 -12.11 -1.08 7.61
N GLY A 133 -11.68 -2.22 8.17
CA GLY A 133 -10.29 -2.48 8.54
C GLY A 133 -9.33 -2.28 7.36
N MET A 134 -9.60 -2.95 6.24
CA MET A 134 -8.81 -2.82 5.01
C MET A 134 -8.84 -1.39 4.45
N LYS A 135 -9.96 -0.69 4.58
CA LYS A 135 -10.05 0.72 4.17
C LYS A 135 -9.08 1.60 4.96
N VAL A 136 -8.99 1.43 6.27
CA VAL A 136 -8.02 2.14 7.13
C VAL A 136 -6.58 1.83 6.73
N VAL A 137 -6.25 0.56 6.55
CA VAL A 137 -4.90 0.14 6.11
C VAL A 137 -4.52 0.80 4.79
N LEU A 138 -5.44 0.83 3.81
CA LEU A 138 -5.19 1.45 2.51
C LEU A 138 -5.10 2.99 2.60
N MET A 139 -5.88 3.64 3.47
CA MET A 139 -5.77 5.09 3.70
C MET A 139 -4.42 5.47 4.33
N ILE A 140 -3.97 4.69 5.32
CA ILE A 140 -2.65 4.88 5.93
C ILE A 140 -1.56 4.65 4.88
N GLY A 141 -1.69 3.62 4.04
CA GLY A 141 -0.80 3.35 2.92
C GLY A 141 -0.71 4.52 1.93
N ASP A 142 -1.86 5.09 1.53
CA ASP A 142 -1.91 6.24 0.61
C ASP A 142 -1.20 7.48 1.19
N ILE A 143 -1.39 7.76 2.49
CA ILE A 143 -0.68 8.85 3.19
C ILE A 143 0.81 8.55 3.27
N ARG A 144 1.17 7.32 3.68
CA ARG A 144 2.56 6.89 3.81
C ARG A 144 3.32 6.99 2.49
N LEU A 145 2.69 6.63 1.37
CA LEU A 145 3.28 6.75 0.04
C LEU A 145 3.48 8.22 -0.35
N LYS A 146 2.55 9.11 0.04
CA LYS A 146 2.67 10.55 -0.21
C LYS A 146 3.76 11.22 0.62
N GLU A 147 3.96 10.76 1.86
CA GLU A 147 5.00 11.29 2.76
C GLU A 147 6.41 10.76 2.45
N GLU A 148 6.54 9.77 1.56
CA GLU A 148 7.81 9.16 1.18
C GLU A 148 8.44 9.87 -0.02
N ASN A 149 9.21 10.92 0.25
CA ASN A 149 9.77 11.80 -0.80
C ASN A 149 10.91 11.15 -1.60
N VAL A 150 11.79 10.43 -0.91
CA VAL A 150 13.01 9.85 -1.50
C VAL A 150 12.78 8.40 -1.95
N GLY A 151 11.72 7.76 -1.43
CA GLY A 151 11.33 6.37 -1.66
C GLY A 151 12.29 5.33 -1.08
N VAL A 152 11.72 4.18 -0.76
CA VAL A 152 12.36 3.07 -0.03
C VAL A 152 12.49 1.83 -0.91
N ALA A 153 13.26 0.83 -0.48
CA ALA A 153 13.33 -0.48 -1.14
C ALA A 153 12.00 -1.26 -1.10
N GLY A 154 11.12 -0.91 -0.17
CA GLY A 154 9.79 -1.51 -0.05
C GLY A 154 9.27 -1.46 1.38
N ASP A 155 8.18 -2.18 1.61
CA ASP A 155 7.47 -2.26 2.88
C ASP A 155 7.62 -3.65 3.50
N VAL A 156 7.71 -3.69 4.83
CA VAL A 156 7.70 -4.90 5.66
C VAL A 156 6.52 -4.77 6.61
N TYR A 157 5.55 -5.68 6.48
CA TYR A 157 4.40 -5.75 7.37
C TYR A 157 4.68 -6.75 8.49
N ILE A 158 4.59 -6.29 9.74
CA ILE A 158 4.71 -7.13 10.93
C ILE A 158 3.33 -7.24 11.56
N LEU A 159 2.76 -8.45 11.55
CA LEU A 159 1.50 -8.73 12.22
C LEU A 159 1.76 -9.26 13.63
N ASP A 160 1.32 -8.49 14.63
CA ASP A 160 1.28 -8.96 16.01
C ASP A 160 0.09 -9.92 16.18
N ALA A 161 0.42 -11.20 16.30
CA ALA A 161 -0.54 -12.28 16.47
C ALA A 161 -0.85 -12.60 17.95
N SER A 162 -0.40 -11.78 18.91
CA SER A 162 -0.70 -12.00 20.35
C SER A 162 -2.20 -12.02 20.64
N VAL A 163 -3.00 -11.30 19.83
CA VAL A 163 -4.46 -11.27 19.89
C VAL A 163 -5.14 -12.47 19.21
N ALA A 164 -4.40 -13.30 18.47
CA ALA A 164 -4.90 -14.51 17.81
C ALA A 164 -4.92 -15.70 18.78
N THR A 165 -5.60 -15.53 19.92
CA THR A 165 -5.77 -16.61 20.90
C THR A 165 -6.79 -17.64 20.38
N PRO A 166 -6.70 -18.93 20.79
CA PRO A 166 -7.69 -19.94 20.42
C PRO A 166 -9.15 -19.53 20.72
N GLN A 167 -9.35 -18.76 21.79
CA GLN A 167 -10.66 -18.26 22.22
C GLN A 167 -11.21 -17.20 21.28
N ASN A 168 -10.34 -16.35 20.73
CA ASN A 168 -10.74 -15.22 19.89
C ASN A 168 -10.55 -15.47 18.39
N PHE A 169 -9.94 -16.60 18.04
CA PHE A 169 -9.66 -16.99 16.65
C PHE A 169 -10.92 -17.00 15.79
N ALA A 170 -12.01 -17.61 16.28
CA ALA A 170 -13.28 -17.63 15.54
C ALA A 170 -13.86 -16.21 15.36
N ASN A 171 -13.79 -15.36 16.39
CA ASN A 171 -14.34 -14.01 16.35
C ASN A 171 -13.54 -13.05 15.44
N HIS A 172 -12.25 -13.31 15.23
CA HIS A 172 -11.38 -12.47 14.39
C HIS A 172 -11.20 -13.02 12.99
N PHE A 173 -10.91 -14.31 12.85
CA PHE A 173 -10.57 -14.92 11.56
C PHE A 173 -11.79 -15.43 10.79
N ALA A 174 -12.92 -15.77 11.43
CA ALA A 174 -14.12 -16.18 10.69
C ALA A 174 -14.73 -15.04 9.86
N LYS A 175 -14.39 -13.78 10.19
CA LYS A 175 -14.79 -12.60 9.40
C LYS A 175 -14.05 -12.50 8.06
N PHE A 176 -12.93 -13.21 7.88
CA PHE A 176 -12.18 -13.29 6.63
C PHE A 176 -12.76 -14.38 5.73
N THR A 177 -13.76 -14.02 4.92
CA THR A 177 -14.33 -14.97 3.96
C THR A 177 -13.33 -15.29 2.83
N PRO A 178 -13.41 -16.48 2.19
CA PRO A 178 -12.55 -16.81 1.06
C PRO A 178 -12.62 -15.80 -0.10
N SER A 179 -13.81 -15.22 -0.35
CA SER A 179 -13.98 -14.18 -1.36
C SER A 179 -13.23 -12.90 -0.99
N LEU A 180 -13.23 -12.53 0.28
CA LEU A 180 -12.50 -11.37 0.80
C LEU A 180 -10.99 -11.60 0.76
N ILE A 181 -10.52 -12.78 1.19
CA ILE A 181 -9.10 -13.18 1.11
C ILE A 181 -8.64 -13.15 -0.36
N LYS A 182 -9.46 -13.65 -1.29
CA LYS A 182 -9.17 -13.57 -2.72
C LYS A 182 -9.02 -12.11 -3.17
N LYS A 183 -9.95 -11.22 -2.80
CA LYS A 183 -9.85 -9.78 -3.13
C LYS A 183 -8.57 -9.15 -2.55
N ILE A 184 -8.28 -9.39 -1.27
CA ILE A 184 -7.07 -8.90 -0.59
C ILE A 184 -5.82 -9.44 -1.29
N SER A 185 -5.79 -10.72 -1.65
CA SER A 185 -4.67 -11.33 -2.37
C SER A 185 -4.47 -10.68 -3.74
N HIS A 186 -5.53 -10.41 -4.51
CA HIS A 186 -5.41 -9.70 -5.80
C HIS A 186 -4.95 -8.25 -5.61
N LEU A 187 -5.35 -7.60 -4.52
CA LEU A 187 -4.84 -6.28 -4.15
C LEU A 187 -3.35 -6.33 -3.79
N CYS A 188 -2.92 -7.25 -2.93
CA CYS A 188 -1.53 -7.38 -2.53
C CYS A 188 -0.65 -7.83 -3.70
N THR A 189 -1.05 -8.84 -4.47
CA THR A 189 -0.26 -9.33 -5.62
C THR A 189 -0.29 -8.35 -6.78
N GLY A 190 -1.43 -7.74 -7.10
CA GLY A 190 -1.54 -6.65 -8.07
C GLY A 190 -0.77 -5.39 -7.66
N SER A 191 -0.47 -5.21 -6.37
CA SER A 191 0.32 -4.09 -5.84
C SER A 191 1.78 -4.45 -5.49
N ILE A 192 2.15 -5.73 -5.37
CA ILE A 192 3.42 -6.19 -4.75
C ILE A 192 4.11 -7.33 -5.54
N SER A 193 3.55 -7.92 -6.61
CA SER A 193 4.28 -8.99 -7.32
C SER A 193 5.41 -8.44 -8.22
N SER A 194 6.62 -8.45 -7.66
CA SER A 194 7.95 -8.84 -8.22
C SER A 194 8.32 -8.45 -9.66
#